data_AF-A0A3L7WQT5-F1
#
_entry.id   AF-A0A3L7WQT5-F1
#
_cell.length_a   1.000
_cell.length_b   1.000
_cell.length_c   1.000
_cell.angle_alpha   90.00
_cell.angle_beta   90.00
_cell.angle_gamma   90.00
#
_symmetry.space_group_name_H-M   'P 1'
#
loop_
_entity.id
_entity.type
_entity.pdbx_description
1 polymer ?
#
loop_
_entity_poly.entity_id
_entity_poly.type
_entity_poly.pdbx_seq_one_letter_code
_entity_poly.pdbx_strand_id
1 'polypeptide(L)'
;LYRVEDASELASIGLDDALMGHGACIIEWPERDPMLMTMPHLAITLSVHSDHTRLVTMQSRGPRAAALMAEINAHWRNGADA
;
A
#
# COMPACT_ATOMS: atom_id res chain seq x y z
N LEU A 1 1.02 -9.50 5.15
CA LEU A 1 0.21 -10.41 5.98
C LEU A 1 0.10 -11.83 5.42
N TYR A 2 1.04 -12.30 4.58
CA TYR A 2 0.95 -13.60 3.89
C TYR A 2 0.71 -14.83 4.80
N ARG A 3 1.30 -14.86 6.01
CA ARG A 3 1.17 -15.98 6.98
C ARG A 3 0.00 -15.84 7.95
N VAL A 4 -0.78 -14.77 7.84
CA VAL A 4 -1.96 -14.57 8.68
C VAL A 4 -3.10 -15.32 8.00
N GLU A 5 -3.58 -16.37 8.68
CA GLU A 5 -4.66 -17.22 8.15
C GLU A 5 -6.03 -16.66 8.52
N ASP A 6 -6.14 -15.99 9.68
CA ASP A 6 -7.37 -15.38 10.19
C ASP A 6 -7.13 -13.97 10.73
N ALA A 7 -8.10 -13.06 10.53
CA ALA A 7 -8.00 -11.68 10.97
C ALA A 7 -7.83 -11.53 12.50
N SER A 8 -8.31 -12.51 13.29
CA SER A 8 -8.13 -12.54 14.75
C SER A 8 -6.65 -12.68 15.18
N GLU A 9 -5.78 -13.25 14.33
CA GLU A 9 -4.34 -13.32 14.59
C GLU A 9 -3.68 -11.94 14.50
N LEU A 10 -4.29 -10.99 13.78
CA LEU A 10 -3.73 -9.65 13.57
C LEU A 10 -3.67 -8.82 14.86
N ALA A 11 -4.60 -9.05 15.79
CA ALA A 11 -4.57 -8.42 17.09
C ALA A 11 -3.30 -8.80 17.88
N SER A 12 -2.77 -10.01 17.66
CA SER A 12 -1.59 -10.52 18.37
C SER A 12 -0.25 -10.00 17.81
N ILE A 13 -0.23 -9.46 16.59
CA ILE A 13 1.00 -8.96 15.93
C ILE A 13 1.23 -7.46 16.14
N GLY A 14 0.32 -6.76 16.85
CA GLY A 14 0.43 -5.32 17.12
C GLY A 14 0.19 -4.44 15.89
N LEU A 15 -0.63 -4.90 14.93
CA LEU A 15 -0.93 -4.14 13.71
C LEU A 15 -1.59 -2.80 14.04
N ASP A 16 -2.53 -2.78 14.98
CA ASP A 16 -3.22 -1.56 15.40
C ASP A 16 -2.25 -0.52 15.98
N ASP A 17 -1.33 -0.92 16.85
CA ASP A 17 -0.32 -0.04 17.42
C ASP A 17 0.58 0.55 16.33
N ALA A 18 0.96 -0.27 15.34
CA ALA A 18 1.74 0.19 14.20
C ALA A 18 0.98 1.24 13.35
N LEU A 19 -0.32 1.02 13.12
CA LEU A 19 -1.19 1.93 12.36
C LEU A 19 -1.44 3.26 13.09
N MET A 20 -1.48 3.25 14.43
CA MET A 20 -1.68 4.45 15.25
C MET A 20 -0.38 5.23 15.51
N GLY A 21 0.76 4.71 15.10
CA GLY A 21 2.05 5.38 15.21
C GLY A 21 2.20 6.60 14.30
N HIS A 22 3.27 7.38 14.51
CA HIS A 22 3.59 8.56 13.69
C HIS A 22 4.38 8.24 12.41
N GLY A 23 4.51 6.96 12.07
CA GLY A 23 5.28 6.48 10.92
C GLY A 23 4.45 6.26 9.66
N ALA A 24 5.06 5.60 8.68
CA ALA A 24 4.37 5.05 7.53
C ALA A 24 4.32 3.52 7.65
N CYS A 25 3.15 2.94 7.38
CA CYS A 25 3.00 1.49 7.29
C CYS A 25 2.97 1.06 5.82
N ILE A 26 3.82 0.09 5.46
CA ILE A 26 3.76 -0.60 4.17
C ILE A 26 3.23 -2.00 4.46
N ILE A 27 2.05 -2.32 3.94
CA ILE A 27 1.36 -3.58 4.22
C ILE A 27 1.24 -4.36 2.92
N GLU A 28 1.96 -5.48 2.84
CA GLU A 28 1.78 -6.46 1.76
C GLU A 28 0.63 -7.43 2.08
N TRP A 29 -0.09 -7.90 1.06
CA TRP A 29 -1.32 -8.72 1.20
C TRP A 29 -2.38 -8.11 2.14
N PRO A 30 -2.80 -6.85 1.91
CA PRO A 30 -3.78 -6.17 2.77
C PRO A 30 -5.16 -6.85 2.78
N GLU A 31 -5.49 -7.64 1.76
CA GLU A 31 -6.74 -8.40 1.66
C GLU A 31 -6.97 -9.42 2.79
N ARG A 32 -5.91 -9.76 3.54
CA ARG A 32 -6.00 -10.59 4.74
C ARG A 32 -6.69 -9.89 5.91
N ASP A 33 -6.84 -8.57 5.83
CA ASP A 33 -7.64 -7.78 6.75
C ASP A 33 -8.60 -6.86 5.99
N PRO A 34 -9.90 -7.19 5.93
CA PRO A 34 -10.89 -6.35 5.29
C PRO A 34 -10.96 -4.93 5.86
N MET A 35 -10.59 -4.71 7.13
CA MET A 35 -10.63 -3.36 7.74
C MET A 35 -9.62 -2.42 7.07
N LEU A 36 -8.43 -2.91 6.70
CA LEU A 36 -7.42 -2.12 5.99
C LEU A 36 -7.95 -1.55 4.67
N MET A 37 -8.85 -2.27 3.99
CA MET A 37 -9.44 -1.84 2.72
C MET A 37 -10.41 -0.67 2.87
N THR A 38 -10.93 -0.43 4.08
CA THR A 38 -11.84 0.67 4.40
C THR A 38 -11.12 1.93 4.87
N MET A 39 -9.89 1.80 5.37
CA MET A 39 -9.09 2.92 5.84
C MET A 39 -8.55 3.76 4.68
N PRO A 40 -8.29 5.07 4.87
CA PRO A 40 -7.57 5.88 3.89
C PRO A 40 -6.14 5.35 3.69
N HIS A 41 -5.76 5.07 2.45
CA HIS A 41 -4.43 4.56 2.10
C HIS A 41 -4.08 4.85 0.63
N LEU A 42 -2.81 4.69 0.28
CA LEU A 42 -2.36 4.61 -1.10
C LEU A 42 -2.23 3.13 -1.46
N ALA A 43 -3.11 2.62 -2.32
CA ALA A 43 -3.02 1.25 -2.81
C ALA A 43 -1.97 1.17 -3.92
N ILE A 44 -1.06 0.21 -3.82
CA ILE A 44 -0.02 -0.06 -4.82
C ILE A 44 -0.19 -1.50 -5.28
N THR A 45 -0.43 -1.67 -6.58
CA THR A 45 -0.55 -2.98 -7.22
C THR A 45 0.61 -3.18 -8.16
N LEU A 46 1.34 -4.29 -7.97
CA LEU A 46 2.40 -4.73 -8.87
C LEU A 46 1.86 -5.88 -9.72
N SER A 47 1.69 -5.67 -11.02
CA SER A 47 1.33 -6.73 -11.95
C SER A 47 2.50 -7.12 -12.84
N VAL A 48 2.55 -8.39 -13.23
CA VAL A 48 3.55 -8.87 -14.19
C VAL A 48 3.25 -8.22 -15.55
N HIS A 49 4.22 -7.53 -16.11
CA HIS A 49 4.13 -6.94 -17.46
C HIS A 49 4.94 -7.76 -18.47
N SER A 50 6.16 -8.17 -18.10
CA SER A 50 6.97 -9.18 -18.76
C SER A 50 7.83 -9.92 -17.73
N ASP A 51 8.69 -10.84 -18.18
CA ASP A 51 9.57 -11.63 -17.30
C ASP A 51 10.37 -10.74 -16.33
N HIS A 52 10.90 -9.63 -16.83
CA HIS A 52 11.78 -8.73 -16.09
C HIS A 52 11.16 -7.36 -15.77
N THR A 53 9.91 -7.11 -16.15
CA THR A 53 9.25 -5.83 -15.89
C THR A 53 7.95 -6.02 -15.11
N ARG A 54 7.59 -5.00 -14.33
CA ARG A 54 6.33 -4.94 -13.60
C ARG A 54 5.63 -3.65 -13.96
N LEU A 55 4.31 -3.72 -14.06
CA LEU A 55 3.48 -2.54 -14.09
C LEU A 55 3.12 -2.18 -12.65
N VAL A 56 3.43 -0.95 -12.25
CA VAL A 56 3.04 -0.41 -10.94
C VAL A 56 1.83 0.47 -11.14
N THR A 57 0.71 0.10 -10.54
CA THR A 57 -0.51 0.92 -10.51
C THR A 57 -0.70 1.44 -9.10
N MET A 58 -0.89 2.75 -8.97
CA MET A 58 -1.15 3.39 -7.69
C MET A 58 -2.56 4.00 -7.69
N GLN A 59 -3.31 3.80 -6.61
CA GLN A 59 -4.65 4.36 -6.42
C GLN A 59 -4.76 5.00 -5.04
N SER A 60 -5.15 6.27 -4.98
CA SER A 60 -5.34 6.95 -3.70
C SER A 60 -6.75 6.70 -3.15
N ARG A 61 -6.84 6.46 -1.84
CA ARG A 61 -8.10 6.41 -1.10
C ARG A 61 -8.04 7.41 0.06
N GLY A 62 -8.86 8.44 -0.03
CA GLY A 62 -8.96 9.51 0.96
C GLY A 62 -7.96 10.67 0.78
N PRO A 63 -8.13 11.77 1.52
CA PRO A 63 -7.48 13.04 1.21
C PRO A 63 -5.95 13.02 1.34
N ARG A 64 -5.43 12.37 2.38
CA ARG A 64 -3.98 12.27 2.63
C ARG A 64 -3.26 11.47 1.54
N ALA A 65 -3.89 10.41 1.05
CA ALA A 65 -3.37 9.60 -0.04
C ALA A 65 -3.44 10.33 -1.38
N ALA A 66 -4.49 11.12 -1.60
CA ALA A 66 -4.62 11.95 -2.80
C ALA A 66 -3.52 13.04 -2.84
N ALA A 67 -3.26 13.70 -1.71
CA ALA A 67 -2.16 14.64 -1.58
C ALA A 67 -0.80 13.97 -1.83
N LEU A 68 -0.59 12.75 -1.29
CA LEU A 68 0.62 11.98 -1.57
C LEU A 68 0.77 11.65 -3.06
N MET A 69 -0.31 11.24 -3.72
CA MET A 69 -0.30 10.93 -5.14
C MET A 69 0.08 12.16 -5.99
N ALA A 70 -0.42 13.35 -5.62
CA ALA A 70 -0.06 14.59 -6.30
C ALA A 70 1.44 14.89 -6.18
N GLU A 71 2.02 14.74 -4.98
CA GLU A 71 3.45 14.88 -4.75
C GLU A 71 4.27 13.86 -5.54
N ILE A 72 3.85 12.58 -5.54
CA ILE A 72 4.49 11.54 -6.34
C ILE A 72 4.48 11.94 -7.82
N ASN A 73 3.33 12.33 -8.37
CA ASN A 73 3.23 12.71 -9.78
C ASN A 73 4.10 13.93 -10.13
N ALA A 74 4.23 14.90 -9.21
CA ALA A 74 5.07 16.07 -9.41
C ALA A 74 6.57 15.72 -9.44
N HIS A 75 6.99 14.69 -8.71
CA HIS A 75 8.40 14.28 -8.57
C HIS A 75 8.77 13.03 -9.36
N TRP A 76 7.78 12.35 -9.96
CA TRP A 76 7.98 11.15 -10.76
C TRP A 76 8.66 11.51 -12.07
N ARG A 77 9.99 11.35 -12.11
CA ARG A 77 10.76 11.47 -13.35
C ARG A 77 10.60 10.16 -14.11
N ASN A 78 10.04 10.24 -15.32
CA ASN A 78 9.97 9.10 -16.23
C ASN A 78 11.40 8.59 -16.50
N GLY A 79 11.69 7.35 -16.12
CA GLY A 79 12.91 6.65 -16.52
C GLY A 79 12.92 6.26 -18.01
N ALA A 80 12.29 7.05 -18.88
CA ALA A 80 12.22 6.81 -20.31
C ALA A 80 13.42 7.41 -21.09
N ASP A 81 14.34 8.08 -20.40
CA ASP A 81 15.59 8.62 -20.96
C ASP A 81 16.82 7.81 -20.51
N ALA A 82 16.76 6.47 -20.58
CA ALA A 82 17.92 5.59 -20.39
C ALA A 82 17.90 4.41 -21.36
#